data_AF-A0A2N5J7A6-F1
#
_entry.id   AF-A0A2N5J7A6-F1
#
_cell.length_a   1.000
_cell.length_b   1.000
_cell.length_c   1.000
_cell.angle_alpha   90.00
_cell.angle_beta   90.00
_cell.angle_gamma   90.00
#
_symmetry.space_group_name_H-M   'P 1'
#
loop_
_entity.id
_entity.type
_entity.pdbx_description
1 polymer ?
#
loop_
_entity_poly.entity_id
_entity_poly.type
_entity_poly.pdbx_seq_one_letter_code
_entity_poly.pdbx_strand_id
1 'polypeptide(L)'
;MAEEANSNADQSQDASEPHGEEQQTDWEAKYRETLAHSREWEKRAKDNKAAAAELEKLKESTLSESERTAKHIRELETENAAMKTERQHAEWAAQVSKDTGVPADLLHGDSLEAMGEYAKALDQWAHPKPKGMPDQGGRPDHPARGQETRDFVNRMFSA
;
A
#
# COMPACT_ATOMS: atom_id res chain seq x y z
N MET A 1 -32.59 -34.36 -3.75
CA MET A 1 -33.42 -35.38 -4.41
C MET A 1 -32.63 -36.67 -4.47
N ALA A 2 -32.95 -37.58 -3.56
CA ALA A 2 -32.83 -39.04 -3.61
C ALA A 2 -33.07 -39.53 -2.18
N GLU A 3 -34.35 -39.46 -1.77
CA GLU A 3 -34.91 -40.29 -0.71
C GLU A 3 -34.92 -41.74 -1.19
N GLU A 4 -34.34 -42.66 -0.43
CA GLU A 4 -34.74 -44.07 -0.39
C GLU A 4 -34.37 -44.60 1.01
N ALA A 5 -35.13 -45.41 1.72
CA ALA A 5 -36.55 -45.73 1.73
C ALA A 5 -36.72 -46.45 3.07
N ASN A 6 -37.50 -45.87 3.96
CA ASN A 6 -37.95 -46.48 5.20
C ASN A 6 -38.92 -47.62 4.87
N SER A 7 -38.47 -48.87 4.96
CA SER A 7 -39.32 -50.06 4.86
C SER A 7 -39.39 -50.75 6.22
N ASN A 8 -40.31 -50.23 7.04
CA ASN A 8 -40.82 -50.91 8.22
C ASN A 8 -42.10 -51.67 7.85
N ALA A 9 -42.03 -53.00 7.80
CA ALA A 9 -43.18 -53.92 7.85
C ALA A 9 -42.65 -55.28 8.32
N ASP A 10 -42.74 -55.54 9.62
CA ASP A 10 -43.69 -56.49 10.19
C ASP A 10 -43.30 -57.96 9.99
N GLN A 11 -42.65 -58.54 11.00
CA GLN A 11 -43.01 -59.87 11.49
C GLN A 11 -42.87 -59.90 13.01
N SER A 12 -44.01 -60.11 13.65
CA SER A 12 -44.18 -60.40 15.08
C SER A 12 -43.86 -61.86 15.38
N GLN A 13 -43.65 -62.15 16.68
CA GLN A 13 -43.56 -63.47 17.34
C GLN A 13 -42.15 -64.10 17.23
N ASP A 14 -41.50 -64.55 18.30
CA ASP A 14 -42.03 -65.42 19.35
C ASP A 14 -41.16 -65.31 20.63
N ALA A 15 -41.76 -65.62 21.76
CA ALA A 15 -41.09 -65.72 23.04
C ALA A 15 -40.25 -67.00 23.08
N SER A 16 -38.94 -66.86 23.25
CA SER A 16 -38.05 -67.94 23.68
C SER A 16 -36.78 -67.32 24.22
N GLU A 17 -36.72 -67.09 25.53
CA GLU A 17 -35.44 -67.07 26.24
C GLU A 17 -34.81 -68.46 26.07
N PRO A 18 -33.63 -68.61 25.43
CA PRO A 18 -32.84 -69.80 25.64
C PRO A 18 -32.06 -69.55 26.93
N HIS A 19 -32.70 -69.86 28.06
CA HIS A 19 -31.95 -70.08 29.28
C HIS A 19 -31.14 -71.37 29.08
N GLY A 20 -29.81 -71.24 28.99
CA GLY A 20 -28.89 -72.34 29.22
C GLY A 20 -27.92 -72.64 28.08
N GLU A 21 -26.94 -71.77 27.89
CA GLU A 21 -25.54 -72.19 28.05
C GLU A 21 -24.88 -71.09 28.87
N GLU A 22 -24.66 -71.34 30.17
CA GLU A 22 -23.69 -70.54 30.92
C GLU A 22 -22.33 -70.80 30.28
N GLN A 23 -21.99 -70.04 29.24
CA GLN A 23 -20.61 -69.85 28.83
C GLN A 23 -19.91 -69.35 30.07
N GLN A 24 -19.22 -70.28 30.74
CA GLN A 24 -18.45 -70.03 31.94
C GLN A 24 -17.56 -68.84 31.61
N THR A 25 -17.99 -67.66 32.05
CA THR A 25 -17.39 -66.42 31.58
C THR A 25 -16.00 -66.42 32.17
N ASP A 26 -15.02 -66.60 31.31
CA ASP A 26 -13.63 -66.62 31.73
C ASP A 26 -13.23 -65.17 32.03
N TRP A 27 -13.52 -64.75 33.27
CA TRP A 27 -13.30 -63.39 33.76
C TRP A 27 -11.83 -62.99 33.65
N GLU A 28 -10.91 -63.97 33.70
CA GLU A 28 -9.49 -63.74 33.47
C GLU A 28 -9.20 -63.38 32.01
N ALA A 29 -9.86 -64.04 31.06
CA ALA A 29 -9.75 -63.72 29.64
C ALA A 29 -10.29 -62.31 29.33
N LYS A 30 -11.46 -61.94 29.87
CA LYS A 30 -12.03 -60.59 29.72
C LYS A 30 -11.16 -59.50 30.36
N TYR A 31 -10.51 -59.80 31.49
CA TYR A 31 -9.58 -58.86 32.12
C TYR A 31 -8.31 -58.65 31.29
N ARG A 32 -7.76 -59.73 30.71
CA ARG A 32 -6.61 -59.63 29.79
C ARG A 32 -6.96 -58.90 28.51
N GLU A 33 -8.15 -59.12 27.97
CA GLU A 33 -8.67 -58.42 26.79
C GLU A 33 -8.86 -56.91 27.04
N THR A 34 -9.46 -56.53 28.17
CA THR A 34 -9.61 -55.11 28.54
C THR A 34 -8.27 -54.41 28.78
N LEU A 35 -7.30 -55.10 29.39
CA LEU A 35 -5.92 -54.61 29.49
C LEU A 35 -5.25 -54.40 28.13
N ALA A 36 -5.46 -55.33 27.18
CA ALA A 36 -4.95 -55.21 25.83
C ALA A 36 -5.58 -54.00 25.09
N HIS A 37 -6.90 -53.84 25.20
CA HIS A 37 -7.59 -52.68 24.65
C HIS A 37 -7.14 -51.36 25.27
N SER A 38 -6.90 -51.33 26.58
CA SER A 38 -6.36 -50.15 27.27
C SER A 38 -5.00 -49.75 26.70
N ARG A 39 -4.10 -50.72 26.49
CA ARG A 39 -2.78 -50.46 25.88
C ARG A 39 -2.89 -50.01 24.42
N GLU A 40 -3.83 -50.55 23.66
CA GLU A 40 -4.08 -50.11 22.29
C GLU A 40 -4.64 -48.70 22.21
N TRP A 41 -5.54 -48.33 23.13
CA TRP A 41 -6.03 -46.96 23.23
C TRP A 41 -4.93 -46.00 23.69
N GLU A 42 -4.09 -46.42 24.62
CA GLU A 42 -2.92 -45.64 25.02
C GLU A 42 -1.97 -45.41 23.85
N LYS A 43 -1.71 -46.45 23.05
CA LYS A 43 -0.88 -46.34 21.85
C LYS A 43 -1.52 -45.41 20.81
N ARG A 44 -2.81 -45.61 20.50
CA ARG A 44 -3.55 -44.73 19.57
C ARG A 44 -3.60 -43.29 20.05
N ALA A 45 -3.73 -43.05 21.35
CA ALA A 45 -3.73 -41.71 21.93
C ALA A 45 -2.35 -41.05 21.80
N LYS A 46 -1.27 -41.80 22.04
CA LYS A 46 0.10 -41.32 21.83
C LYS A 46 0.36 -41.00 20.36
N ASP A 47 -0.04 -41.88 19.46
CA ASP A 47 0.13 -41.69 18.00
C ASP A 47 -0.69 -40.49 17.51
N ASN A 48 -1.94 -40.33 17.97
CA ASN A 48 -2.77 -39.18 17.63
C ASN A 48 -2.21 -37.87 18.17
N LYS A 49 -1.69 -37.87 19.41
CA LYS A 49 -1.02 -36.71 20.00
C LYS A 49 0.25 -36.32 19.23
N ALA A 50 1.04 -37.30 18.81
CA ALA A 50 2.23 -37.04 18.00
C ALA A 50 1.86 -36.44 16.64
N ALA A 51 0.86 -37.00 15.96
CA ALA A 51 0.35 -36.48 14.69
C ALA A 51 -0.20 -35.05 14.83
N ALA A 52 -0.92 -34.76 15.92
CA ALA A 52 -1.42 -33.40 16.20
C ALA A 52 -0.27 -32.40 16.42
N ALA A 53 0.77 -32.78 17.15
CA ALA A 53 1.94 -31.94 17.39
C ALA A 53 2.73 -31.66 16.10
N GLU A 54 2.86 -32.64 15.21
CA GLU A 54 3.50 -32.42 13.90
C GLU A 54 2.67 -31.49 13.00
N LEU A 55 1.35 -31.64 13.00
CA LEU A 55 0.46 -30.73 12.27
C LEU A 55 0.53 -29.30 12.80
N GLU A 56 0.58 -29.13 14.12
CA GLU A 56 0.74 -27.82 14.75
C GLU A 56 2.08 -27.20 14.36
N LYS A 57 3.18 -27.95 14.46
CA LYS A 57 4.51 -27.50 14.05
C LYS A 57 4.59 -27.12 12.57
N LEU A 58 3.96 -27.88 11.67
CA LEU A 58 3.89 -27.56 10.24
C LEU A 58 3.06 -26.31 9.96
N LYS A 59 1.96 -26.11 10.69
CA LYS A 59 1.15 -24.90 10.58
C LYS A 59 1.92 -23.68 11.07
N GLU A 60 2.60 -23.78 12.21
CA GLU A 60 3.45 -22.71 12.73
C GLU A 60 4.60 -22.37 11.78
N SER A 61 5.28 -23.36 11.21
CA SER A 61 6.35 -23.11 10.24
C SER A 61 5.82 -22.45 8.97
N THR A 62 4.69 -22.94 8.45
CA THR A 62 4.05 -22.38 7.25
C THR A 62 3.57 -20.94 7.50
N LEU A 63 2.96 -20.68 8.66
CA LEU A 63 2.54 -19.33 9.04
C LEU A 63 3.77 -18.42 9.16
N SER A 64 4.82 -18.84 9.86
CA SER A 64 6.05 -18.05 9.99
C SER A 64 6.71 -17.74 8.65
N GLU A 65 6.77 -18.70 7.73
CA GLU A 65 7.29 -18.50 6.38
C GLU A 65 6.37 -17.58 5.55
N SER A 66 5.05 -17.75 5.65
CA SER A 66 4.08 -16.86 4.98
C SER A 66 4.17 -15.42 5.49
N GLU A 67 4.42 -15.21 6.79
CA GLU A 67 4.61 -13.89 7.37
C GLU A 67 5.92 -13.26 6.91
N ARG A 68 7.01 -14.03 6.84
CA ARG A 68 8.30 -13.56 6.32
C ARG A 68 8.20 -13.18 4.84
N THR A 69 7.55 -14.01 4.03
CA THR A 69 7.35 -13.73 2.61
C THR A 69 6.43 -12.53 2.41
N ALA A 70 5.33 -12.41 3.17
CA ALA A 70 4.46 -11.25 3.12
C ALA A 70 5.17 -9.94 3.52
N LYS A 71 6.04 -9.98 4.53
CA LYS A 71 6.89 -8.83 4.90
C LYS A 71 7.83 -8.44 3.76
N HIS A 72 8.51 -9.42 3.16
CA HIS A 72 9.44 -9.15 2.06
C HIS A 72 8.73 -8.61 0.82
N ILE A 73 7.54 -9.13 0.50
CA ILE A 73 6.72 -8.59 -0.60
C ILE A 73 6.33 -7.15 -0.33
N ARG A 74 5.85 -6.82 0.88
CA ARG A 74 5.51 -5.43 1.23
C ARG A 74 6.71 -4.50 1.13
N GLU A 75 7.88 -4.93 1.58
CA GLU A 75 9.11 -4.16 1.48
C GLU A 75 9.47 -3.88 0.00
N LEU A 76 9.47 -4.91 -0.83
CA LEU A 76 9.69 -4.77 -2.28
C LEU A 76 8.63 -3.91 -2.99
N GLU A 77 7.37 -3.99 -2.55
CA GLU A 77 6.30 -3.13 -3.06
C GLU A 77 6.51 -1.67 -2.66
N THR A 78 6.94 -1.40 -1.42
CA THR A 78 7.25 -0.04 -0.97
C THR A 78 8.46 0.54 -1.71
N GLU A 79 9.51 -0.25 -1.93
CA GLU A 79 10.67 0.16 -2.73
C GLU A 79 10.28 0.43 -4.18
N ASN A 80 9.48 -0.44 -4.79
CA ASN A 80 8.99 -0.22 -6.15
C ASN A 80 8.11 1.02 -6.25
N ALA A 81 7.24 1.26 -5.26
CA ALA A 81 6.42 2.46 -5.21
C ALA A 81 7.30 3.71 -5.12
N ALA A 82 8.29 3.72 -4.23
CA ALA A 82 9.24 4.82 -4.07
C ALA A 82 10.02 5.09 -5.38
N MET A 83 10.55 4.05 -6.02
CA MET A 83 11.25 4.20 -7.31
C MET A 83 10.32 4.73 -8.42
N LYS A 84 9.07 4.27 -8.46
CA LYS A 84 8.09 4.78 -9.45
C LYS A 84 7.72 6.23 -9.18
N THR A 85 7.59 6.63 -7.92
CA THR A 85 7.32 8.04 -7.57
C THR A 85 8.50 8.94 -7.90
N GLU A 86 9.73 8.50 -7.62
CA GLU A 86 10.95 9.24 -7.97
C GLU A 86 11.08 9.41 -9.49
N ARG A 87 10.80 8.36 -10.27
CA ARG A 87 10.81 8.45 -11.74
C ARG A 87 9.75 9.43 -12.27
N GLN A 88 8.53 9.37 -11.74
CA GLN A 88 7.48 10.32 -12.13
C GLN A 88 7.86 11.75 -11.75
N HIS A 89 8.41 11.96 -10.56
CA HIS A 89 8.87 13.27 -10.12
C HIS A 89 10.00 13.80 -11.00
N ALA A 90 10.96 12.96 -11.38
CA ALA A 90 12.03 13.32 -12.31
C ALA A 90 11.50 13.64 -13.72
N GLU A 91 10.52 12.87 -14.21
CA GLU A 91 9.86 13.13 -15.49
C GLU A 91 9.09 14.47 -15.47
N TRP A 92 8.33 14.75 -14.41
CA TRP A 92 7.63 16.01 -14.23
C TRP A 92 8.60 17.19 -14.11
N ALA A 93 9.65 17.06 -13.30
CA ALA A 93 10.68 18.09 -13.18
C ALA A 93 11.37 18.36 -14.52
N ALA A 94 11.67 17.33 -15.30
CA ALA A 94 12.26 17.48 -16.63
C ALA A 94 11.30 18.16 -17.63
N GLN A 95 10.00 17.87 -17.56
CA GLN A 95 8.99 18.53 -18.40
C GLN A 95 8.84 20.01 -18.04
N VAL A 96 8.63 20.30 -16.76
CA VAL A 96 8.48 21.68 -16.27
C VAL A 96 9.75 22.50 -16.53
N SER A 97 10.93 21.88 -16.38
CA SER A 97 12.22 22.51 -16.69
C SER A 97 12.34 22.90 -18.16
N LYS A 98 11.89 22.05 -19.10
CA LYS A 98 11.87 22.37 -20.53
C LYS A 98 10.93 23.52 -20.86
N ASP A 99 9.77 23.56 -20.21
CA ASP A 99 8.73 24.55 -20.52
C ASP A 99 9.03 25.95 -19.92
N THR A 100 9.70 25.99 -18.76
CA THR A 100 9.98 27.24 -18.03
C THR A 100 11.43 27.71 -18.10
N GLY A 101 12.36 26.84 -18.51
CA GLY A 101 13.79 27.12 -18.52
C GLY A 101 14.48 27.08 -17.16
N VAL A 102 13.74 26.76 -16.08
CA VAL A 102 14.30 26.58 -14.72
C VAL A 102 14.94 25.19 -14.61
N PRO A 103 16.16 25.04 -14.07
CA PRO A 103 16.80 23.73 -13.89
C PRO A 103 15.94 22.77 -13.07
N ALA A 104 15.82 21.52 -13.52
CA ALA A 104 15.03 20.47 -12.86
C ALA A 104 15.45 20.24 -11.39
N ASP A 105 16.73 20.40 -11.06
CA ASP A 105 17.28 20.26 -9.71
C ASP A 105 16.69 21.27 -8.70
N LEU A 106 16.15 22.40 -9.18
CA LEU A 106 15.54 23.42 -8.34
C LEU A 106 14.02 23.23 -8.19
N LEU A 107 13.41 22.34 -8.98
CA LEU A 107 11.95 22.18 -9.01
C LEU A 107 11.47 21.21 -7.93
N HIS A 108 10.56 21.69 -7.09
CA HIS A 108 9.98 20.93 -5.99
C HIS A 108 8.45 21.05 -6.05
N GLY A 109 7.76 19.95 -5.82
CA GLY A 109 6.31 19.94 -5.72
C GLY A 109 5.72 18.53 -5.76
N ASP A 110 4.62 18.33 -5.04
CA ASP A 110 3.96 17.02 -4.96
C ASP A 110 3.10 16.71 -6.21
N SER A 111 3.00 17.65 -7.15
CA SER A 111 2.25 17.52 -8.40
C SER A 111 2.89 18.33 -9.53
N LEU A 112 2.60 17.93 -10.77
CA LEU A 112 3.04 18.64 -11.98
C LEU A 112 2.61 20.10 -11.99
N GLU A 113 1.39 20.39 -11.52
CA GLU A 113 0.86 21.76 -11.44
C GLU A 113 1.60 22.60 -10.40
N ALA A 114 1.87 22.03 -9.21
CA ALA A 114 2.64 22.70 -8.17
C ALA A 114 4.07 23.01 -8.62
N MET A 115 4.73 22.05 -9.29
CA MET A 115 6.05 22.27 -9.89
C MET A 115 6.02 23.36 -10.96
N GLY A 116 4.99 23.38 -11.81
CA GLY A 116 4.83 24.37 -12.87
C GLY A 116 4.64 25.79 -12.33
N GLU A 117 3.78 25.97 -11.33
CA GLU A 117 3.58 27.27 -10.68
C GLU A 117 4.85 27.74 -9.94
N TYR A 118 5.54 26.82 -9.26
CA TYR A 118 6.82 27.12 -8.61
C TYR A 118 7.89 27.55 -9.62
N ALA A 119 7.98 26.86 -10.76
CA ALA A 119 8.90 27.21 -11.83
C ALA A 119 8.60 28.59 -12.43
N LYS A 120 7.32 28.92 -12.66
CA LYS A 120 6.92 30.26 -13.12
C LYS A 120 7.26 31.34 -12.09
N ALA A 121 7.07 31.07 -10.79
CA ALA A 121 7.43 32.00 -9.74
C ALA A 121 8.96 32.25 -9.69
N LEU A 122 9.76 31.19 -9.86
CA LEU A 122 11.22 31.30 -9.97
C LEU A 122 11.64 32.08 -11.21
N ASP A 123 11.03 31.84 -12.37
CA ASP A 123 11.33 32.60 -13.59
C ASP A 123 11.00 34.10 -13.43
N GLN A 124 9.83 34.42 -12.86
CA GLN A 124 9.45 35.81 -12.57
C GLN A 124 10.41 36.49 -11.59
N TRP A 125 10.96 35.74 -10.63
CA TRP A 125 11.94 36.26 -9.67
C TRP A 125 13.33 36.44 -10.30
N ALA A 126 13.76 35.48 -11.13
CA ALA A 126 15.07 35.51 -11.80
C ALA A 126 15.15 36.56 -12.92
N HIS A 127 14.03 36.82 -13.60
CA HIS A 127 13.91 37.81 -14.66
C HIS A 127 12.91 38.92 -14.27
N PRO A 128 13.26 39.80 -13.31
CA PRO A 128 12.39 40.93 -12.98
C PRO A 128 12.23 41.78 -14.24
N LYS A 129 10.98 42.01 -14.67
CA LYS A 129 10.70 42.90 -15.82
C LYS A 129 11.46 44.21 -15.62
N PRO A 130 12.28 44.63 -16.59
CA PRO A 130 12.96 45.91 -16.47
C PRO A 130 11.89 46.98 -16.27
N LYS A 131 11.98 47.72 -15.15
CA LYS A 131 11.22 48.96 -15.02
C LYS A 131 11.65 49.81 -16.19
N GLY A 132 10.78 49.94 -17.19
CA GLY A 132 11.06 50.72 -18.38
C GLY A 132 11.62 52.06 -17.95
N MET A 133 12.88 52.31 -18.30
CA MET A 133 13.45 53.62 -18.11
C MET A 133 12.55 54.57 -18.90
N PRO A 134 12.01 55.65 -18.31
CA PRO A 134 11.19 56.60 -19.05
C PRO A 134 11.97 57.05 -20.28
N ASP A 135 11.28 57.04 -21.41
CA ASP A 135 11.76 57.25 -22.78
C ASP A 135 13.04 58.13 -22.84
N GLN A 136 14.20 57.47 -22.98
CA GLN A 136 15.51 58.12 -23.05
C GLN A 136 15.68 58.97 -24.33
N GLY A 137 14.74 58.89 -25.28
CA GLY A 137 14.67 59.73 -26.49
C GLY A 137 13.48 60.70 -26.50
N GLY A 138 12.63 60.65 -25.48
CA GLY A 138 11.41 61.45 -25.38
C GLY A 138 11.76 62.91 -25.13
N ARG A 139 11.39 63.78 -26.06
CA ARG A 139 11.47 65.22 -25.81
C ARG A 139 10.44 65.55 -24.72
N PRO A 140 10.77 66.41 -23.75
CA PRO A 140 9.78 66.86 -22.78
C PRO A 140 8.60 67.52 -23.50
N ASP A 141 7.37 67.07 -23.24
CA ASP A 141 6.13 67.70 -23.73
C ASP A 141 5.82 69.05 -23.05
N HIS A 142 6.69 69.47 -22.13
CA HIS A 142 6.57 70.73 -21.42
C HIS A 142 7.80 71.59 -21.64
N PRO A 143 7.62 72.92 -21.79
CA PRO A 143 8.74 73.84 -21.89
C PRO A 143 9.65 73.69 -20.66
N ALA A 144 10.95 73.82 -20.89
CA ALA A 144 11.93 73.74 -19.81
C ALA A 144 11.59 74.77 -18.71
N ARG A 145 11.66 74.37 -17.44
CA ARG A 145 11.35 75.28 -16.33
C ARG A 145 12.23 76.54 -16.43
N GLY A 146 11.61 77.71 -16.52
CA GLY A 146 12.29 79.00 -16.70
C GLY A 146 12.56 79.42 -18.15
N GLN A 147 11.98 78.75 -19.15
CA GLN A 147 12.08 79.17 -20.55
C GLN A 147 11.52 80.58 -20.76
N GLU A 148 10.39 80.92 -20.15
CA GLU A 148 9.80 82.26 -20.22
C GLU A 148 10.74 83.36 -19.71
N THR A 149 11.49 83.08 -18.64
CA THR A 149 12.47 84.02 -18.08
C THR A 149 13.66 84.20 -19.03
N ARG A 150 14.10 83.13 -19.69
CA ARG A 150 15.19 83.18 -20.69
C ARG A 150 14.76 83.91 -21.95
N ASP A 151 13.53 83.68 -22.41
CA ASP A 151 12.97 84.35 -23.59
C ASP A 151 12.79 85.85 -23.35
N PHE A 152 12.35 86.22 -22.15
CA PHE A 152 12.26 87.61 -21.72
C PHE A 152 13.64 88.31 -21.72
N VAL A 153 14.66 87.66 -21.13
CA VAL A 153 16.03 88.20 -21.11
C VAL A 153 16.59 88.35 -22.53
N ASN A 154 16.45 87.32 -23.38
CA ASN A 154 16.93 87.40 -24.76
C ASN A 154 16.27 88.54 -25.53
N ARG A 155 14.97 88.75 -25.34
CA ARG A 155 14.24 89.87 -25.97
C ARG A 155 14.70 91.24 -25.49
N MET A 156 15.21 91.34 -24.26
CA MET A 156 15.73 92.58 -23.68
C MET A 156 17.12 92.96 -24.22
N PHE A 157 17.92 91.97 -24.62
CA PHE A 157 19.31 92.15 -25.07
C PHE A 157 19.52 91.92 -26.58
N SER A 158 18.47 91.64 -27.35
CA SER A 158 18.54 91.40 -28.81
C SER A 158 18.18 92.63 -29.66
N ALA A 159 18.42 93.85 -29.15
CA ALA A 159 18.25 95.11 -29.87
C ALA A 159 19.59 95.65 -30.37
#